data_AF-A0AAU7DVY3-F1
#
_entry.id   AF-A0AAU7DVY3-F1
#
_cell.length_a   1.000
_cell.length_b   1.000
_cell.length_c   1.000
_cell.angle_alpha   90.00
_cell.angle_beta   90.00
_cell.angle_gamma   90.00
#
_symmetry.space_group_name_H-M   'P 1'
#
loop_
_entity.id
_entity.type
_entity.pdbx_description
1 polymer ?
#
loop_
_entity_poly.entity_id
_entity_poly.type
_entity_poly.pdbx_seq_one_letter_code
_entity_poly.pdbx_strand_id
1 'polypeptide(L)'
;MANPDEKDSSRQLVQAAVAAARQQNKDEIEKAFLGFSQAPVDDVLAELCVQLQETTVDCDIERLMDSVQLPLPDDPMKILISVWKVDMEELFACADYDLSQLLAILVILIAALQDAAERI
;
A
#
# COMPACT_ATOMS: atom_id res chain seq x y z
N MET A 1 14.80 -17.76 -2.63
CA MET A 1 14.30 -18.18 -1.30
C MET A 1 14.51 -16.98 -0.39
N ALA A 2 13.45 -16.25 -0.05
CA ALA A 2 13.53 -15.10 0.86
C ALA A 2 13.82 -15.60 2.28
N ASN A 3 14.69 -14.91 3.02
CA ASN A 3 15.02 -15.25 4.39
C ASN A 3 13.84 -14.86 5.29
N PRO A 4 13.39 -15.70 6.24
CA PRO A 4 12.23 -15.39 7.09
C PRO A 4 12.40 -14.07 7.88
N ASP A 5 13.63 -13.73 8.27
CA ASP A 5 13.96 -12.45 8.92
C ASP A 5 13.72 -11.21 8.03
N GLU A 6 13.89 -11.33 6.71
CA GLU A 6 13.70 -10.23 5.75
C GLU A 6 12.22 -9.96 5.47
N LYS A 7 11.40 -11.02 5.49
CA LYS A 7 9.95 -10.92 5.32
C LYS A 7 9.29 -10.23 6.51
N ASP A 8 9.69 -10.59 7.73
CA ASP A 8 9.21 -9.93 8.94
C ASP A 8 9.66 -8.46 9.00
N SER A 9 10.85 -8.14 8.46
CA SER A 9 11.32 -6.75 8.37
C SER A 9 10.52 -5.91 7.37
N SER A 10 10.23 -6.44 6.18
CA SER A 10 9.46 -5.72 5.15
C SER A 10 8.01 -5.45 5.60
N ARG A 11 7.38 -6.43 6.26
CA ARG A 11 6.06 -6.26 6.88
C ARG A 11 6.03 -5.14 7.91
N GLN A 12 7.02 -5.07 8.80
CA GLN A 12 7.10 -4.01 9.80
C GLN A 12 7.25 -2.63 9.15
N LEU A 13 8.07 -2.52 8.10
CA LEU A 13 8.25 -1.27 7.36
C LEU A 13 6.94 -0.82 6.70
N VAL A 14 6.23 -1.72 6.02
CA VAL A 14 4.94 -1.42 5.39
C VAL A 14 3.91 -0.99 6.44
N GLN A 15 3.80 -1.71 7.56
CA GLN A 15 2.88 -1.35 8.64
C GLN A 15 3.19 0.02 9.23
N ALA A 16 4.48 0.35 9.42
CA ALA A 16 4.89 1.67 9.89
C ALA A 16 4.53 2.77 8.88
N ALA A 17 4.76 2.55 7.58
CA ALA A 17 4.42 3.51 6.52
C ALA A 17 2.91 3.76 6.45
N VAL A 18 2.10 2.69 6.49
CA VAL A 18 0.65 2.76 6.46
C VAL A 18 0.11 3.48 7.71
N ALA A 19 0.61 3.14 8.90
CA ALA A 19 0.23 3.81 10.14
C ALA A 19 0.57 5.31 10.12
N ALA A 20 1.75 5.68 9.62
CA ALA A 20 2.18 7.06 9.47
C ALA A 20 1.31 7.83 8.47
N ALA A 21 0.97 7.21 7.33
CA ALA A 21 0.07 7.78 6.33
C ALA A 21 -1.34 8.01 6.89
N ARG A 22 -1.87 7.06 7.68
CA ARG A 22 -3.16 7.22 8.37
C ARG A 22 -3.17 8.38 9.35
N GLN A 23 -2.07 8.58 10.08
CA GLN A 23 -1.90 9.68 11.03
C GLN A 23 -1.58 11.02 10.35
N GLN A 24 -1.36 11.04 9.02
CA GLN A 24 -0.90 12.20 8.26
C GLN A 24 0.39 12.82 8.83
N ASN A 25 1.23 11.98 9.46
CA ASN A 25 2.46 12.41 10.11
C ASN A 25 3.62 12.40 9.11
N LYS A 26 3.97 13.58 8.59
CA LYS A 26 5.00 13.74 7.55
C LYS A 26 6.37 13.18 7.98
N ASP A 27 6.79 13.42 9.22
CA ASP A 27 8.09 12.98 9.72
C ASP A 27 8.17 11.44 9.78
N GLU A 28 7.08 10.79 10.19
CA GLU A 28 7.00 9.34 10.24
C GLU A 28 6.89 8.71 8.84
N ILE A 29 6.18 9.37 7.93
CA ILE A 29 6.12 8.97 6.52
C ILE A 29 7.54 9.01 5.94
N GLU A 30 8.25 10.13 6.04
CA GLU A 30 9.63 10.25 5.54
C GLU A 30 10.55 9.17 6.13
N LYS A 31 10.43 8.90 7.44
CA LYS A 31 11.20 7.85 8.10
C LYS A 31 10.87 6.45 7.57
N ALA A 32 9.60 6.15 7.31
CA ALA A 32 9.19 4.86 6.78
C ALA A 32 9.68 4.65 5.33
N PHE A 33 9.61 5.68 4.49
CA PHE A 33 10.15 5.63 3.12
C PHE A 33 11.68 5.53 3.09
N LEU A 34 12.38 6.17 4.03
CA LEU A 34 13.82 5.94 4.21
C LEU A 34 14.10 4.47 4.58
N GLY A 35 13.23 3.84 5.36
CA GLY A 35 13.26 2.41 5.63
C GLY A 35 13.11 1.55 4.37
N PHE A 36 12.21 1.92 3.46
CA PHE A 36 12.06 1.22 2.17
C PHE A 36 13.35 1.26 1.34
N SER A 37 14.11 2.37 1.37
CA SER A 37 15.37 2.47 0.63
C SER A 37 16.46 1.50 1.13
N GLN A 38 16.29 0.92 2.32
CA GLN A 38 17.22 -0.02 2.95
C GLN A 38 16.76 -1.48 2.83
N ALA A 39 15.54 -1.72 2.33
CA ALA A 39 14.96 -3.04 2.17
C ALA A 39 14.97 -3.49 0.69
N PRO A 40 14.94 -4.80 0.41
CA PRO A 40 14.73 -5.29 -0.95
C PRO A 40 13.38 -4.80 -1.48
N VAL A 41 13.41 -3.99 -2.54
CA VAL A 41 12.20 -3.32 -3.03
C VAL A 41 11.12 -4.29 -3.53
N ASP A 42 11.55 -5.43 -4.07
CA ASP A 42 10.65 -6.51 -4.49
C ASP A 42 9.86 -7.09 -3.30
N ASP A 43 10.50 -7.20 -2.13
CA ASP A 43 9.85 -7.70 -0.91
C ASP A 43 8.87 -6.68 -0.33
N VAL A 44 9.24 -5.39 -0.34
CA VAL A 44 8.35 -4.29 0.09
C VAL A 44 7.13 -4.21 -0.82
N LEU A 45 7.33 -4.26 -2.14
CA LEU A 45 6.25 -4.21 -3.12
C LEU A 45 5.33 -5.43 -3.02
N ALA A 46 5.91 -6.63 -2.85
CA ALA A 46 5.13 -7.85 -2.62
C ALA A 46 4.28 -7.76 -1.36
N GLU A 47 4.85 -7.25 -0.25
CA GLU A 47 4.12 -7.09 1.00
C GLU A 47 3.01 -6.03 0.92
N LEU A 48 3.23 -4.92 0.19
CA LEU A 48 2.18 -3.94 -0.09
C LEU A 48 1.01 -4.56 -0.86
N CYS A 49 1.30 -5.34 -1.91
CA CYS A 49 0.27 -6.06 -2.67
C CYS A 49 -0.50 -7.04 -1.78
N VAL A 50 0.19 -7.79 -0.91
CA VAL A 50 -0.44 -8.71 0.05
C VAL A 50 -1.34 -7.95 1.02
N GLN A 51 -0.87 -6.87 1.64
CA GLN A 51 -1.70 -6.09 2.57
C GLN A 51 -2.92 -5.46 1.89
N LEU A 52 -2.79 -5.01 0.65
CA LEU A 52 -3.91 -4.47 -0.10
C LEU A 52 -4.97 -5.55 -0.37
N GLN A 53 -4.55 -6.76 -0.75
CA GLN A 53 -5.45 -7.91 -0.92
C GLN A 53 -6.10 -8.32 0.40
N GLU A 54 -5.34 -8.45 1.49
CA GLU A 54 -5.84 -8.77 2.83
C GLU A 54 -6.89 -7.75 3.31
N THR A 55 -6.68 -6.46 3.01
CA THR A 55 -7.61 -5.39 3.36
C THR A 55 -8.92 -5.45 2.54
N THR A 56 -8.92 -6.12 1.38
CA THR A 56 -10.03 -6.04 0.41
C THR A 56 -10.75 -7.36 0.11
N VAL A 57 -10.18 -8.52 0.47
CA VAL A 57 -10.66 -9.86 0.07
C VAL A 57 -12.10 -10.19 0.48
N ASP A 58 -12.59 -9.65 1.59
CA ASP A 58 -13.94 -9.92 2.12
C ASP A 58 -14.75 -8.62 2.35
N CYS A 59 -14.33 -7.52 1.72
CA CYS A 59 -14.97 -6.22 1.87
C CYS A 59 -15.87 -5.89 0.68
N ASP A 60 -16.99 -5.25 0.96
CA ASP A 60 -17.74 -4.52 -0.07
C ASP A 60 -16.92 -3.28 -0.46
N ILE A 61 -16.21 -3.38 -1.59
CA ILE A 61 -15.29 -2.34 -2.04
C ILE A 61 -15.99 -1.03 -2.35
N GLU A 62 -17.22 -1.07 -2.87
CA GLU A 62 -17.99 0.15 -3.15
C GLU A 62 -18.29 0.88 -1.84
N ARG A 63 -18.79 0.16 -0.84
CA ARG A 63 -19.05 0.72 0.49
C ARG A 63 -17.78 1.20 1.20
N LEU A 64 -16.68 0.47 1.01
CA LEU A 64 -15.38 0.82 1.57
C LEU A 64 -14.88 2.14 0.98
N MET A 65 -14.92 2.28 -0.35
CA MET A 65 -14.50 3.49 -1.06
C MET A 65 -15.36 4.70 -0.70
N ASP A 66 -16.68 4.52 -0.58
CA ASP A 66 -17.60 5.58 -0.15
C ASP A 66 -17.32 6.08 1.28
N SER A 67 -16.66 5.25 2.10
CA SER A 67 -16.35 5.56 3.50
C SER A 67 -14.97 6.17 3.71
N VAL A 68 -14.16 6.28 2.64
CA VAL A 68 -12.79 6.82 2.70
C VAL A 68 -12.81 8.32 3.01
N GLN A 69 -11.97 8.75 3.97
CA GLN A 69 -11.76 10.17 4.29
C GLN A 69 -10.31 10.62 4.07
N LEU A 70 -9.41 9.69 3.78
CA LEU A 70 -8.04 10.00 3.37
C LEU A 70 -7.99 10.27 1.87
N PRO A 71 -7.02 11.06 1.38
CA PRO A 71 -6.83 11.23 -0.06
C PRO A 71 -6.65 9.88 -0.75
N LEU A 72 -7.40 9.66 -1.83
CA LEU A 72 -7.22 8.51 -2.71
C LEU A 72 -6.28 8.87 -3.86
N PRO A 73 -5.55 7.89 -4.42
CA PRO A 73 -4.88 8.06 -5.71
C PRO A 73 -5.91 8.29 -6.83
N ASP A 74 -5.47 8.75 -8.00
CA ASP A 74 -6.36 9.15 -9.11
C ASP A 74 -7.30 8.03 -9.59
N ASP A 75 -6.82 6.78 -9.67
CA ASP A 75 -7.59 5.61 -10.11
C ASP A 75 -7.48 4.43 -9.11
N PRO A 76 -8.09 4.51 -7.91
CA PRO A 76 -7.90 3.53 -6.84
C PRO A 76 -8.44 2.15 -7.24
N MET A 77 -9.54 2.10 -7.99
CA MET A 77 -10.11 0.85 -8.51
C MET A 77 -9.22 0.17 -9.53
N LYS A 78 -8.53 0.95 -10.38
CA LYS A 78 -7.59 0.40 -11.36
C LYS A 78 -6.42 -0.27 -10.64
N ILE A 79 -5.84 0.41 -9.65
CA ILE A 79 -4.74 -0.11 -8.83
C ILE A 79 -5.16 -1.41 -8.13
N LEU A 80 -6.35 -1.43 -7.50
CA LEU A 80 -6.90 -2.64 -6.89
C LEU A 80 -6.97 -3.78 -7.91
N ILE A 81 -7.63 -3.56 -9.05
CA ILE A 81 -7.80 -4.57 -10.10
C ILE A 81 -6.44 -5.09 -10.58
N SER A 82 -5.46 -4.22 -10.82
CA SER A 82 -4.12 -4.62 -11.27
C SER A 82 -3.41 -5.48 -10.22
N VAL A 83 -3.52 -5.15 -8.93
CA VAL A 83 -2.97 -5.99 -7.83
C VAL A 83 -3.66 -7.35 -7.76
N TRP A 84 -4.99 -7.42 -7.94
CA TRP A 84 -5.74 -8.68 -7.95
C TRP A 84 -5.43 -9.56 -9.17
N LYS A 85 -5.18 -8.94 -10.32
CA LYS A 85 -4.79 -9.64 -11.56
C LYS A 85 -3.31 -10.00 -11.61
N VAL A 86 -2.51 -9.53 -10.65
CA VAL A 86 -1.05 -9.64 -10.68
C VAL A 86 -0.47 -8.98 -11.94
N ASP A 87 -1.12 -7.91 -12.42
CA ASP A 87 -0.71 -7.14 -13.58
C ASP A 87 0.27 -6.04 -13.15
N MET A 88 1.54 -6.39 -13.07
CA MET A 88 2.59 -5.46 -12.64
C MET A 88 2.81 -4.33 -13.65
N GLU A 89 2.66 -4.60 -14.95
CA GLU A 89 2.87 -3.58 -15.98
C GLU A 89 1.81 -2.47 -15.86
N GLU A 90 0.54 -2.85 -15.70
CA GLU A 90 -0.54 -1.88 -15.47
C GLU A 90 -0.38 -1.15 -14.13
N LEU A 91 0.10 -1.85 -13.09
CA LEU A 91 0.36 -1.27 -11.79
C LEU A 91 1.45 -0.18 -11.86
N PHE A 92 2.56 -0.45 -12.54
CA PHE A 92 3.62 0.54 -12.79
C PHE A 92 3.13 1.71 -13.66
N ALA A 93 2.27 1.44 -14.64
CA ALA A 93 1.67 2.49 -15.47
C ALA A 93 0.79 3.46 -14.67
N CYS A 94 0.24 3.05 -13.52
CA CYS A 94 -0.50 3.95 -12.61
C CYS A 94 0.41 4.93 -11.86
N ALA A 95 1.73 4.74 -11.93
CA ALA A 95 2.74 5.54 -11.25
C ALA A 95 3.77 6.12 -12.22
N ASP A 96 3.40 6.32 -13.49
CA ASP A 96 4.32 6.80 -14.56
C ASP A 96 5.63 6.00 -14.65
N TYR A 97 5.57 4.70 -14.32
CA TYR A 97 6.73 3.81 -14.21
C TYR A 97 7.78 4.23 -13.17
N ASP A 98 7.42 5.11 -12.23
CA ASP A 98 8.23 5.47 -11.07
C ASP A 98 7.91 4.56 -9.88
N LEU A 99 8.92 3.83 -9.42
CA LEU A 99 8.77 2.88 -8.34
C LEU A 99 8.48 3.56 -6.99
N SER A 100 9.06 4.72 -6.72
CA SER A 100 8.84 5.42 -5.46
C SER A 100 7.41 5.96 -5.38
N GLN A 101 6.89 6.47 -6.49
CA GLN A 101 5.50 6.88 -6.63
C GLN A 101 4.55 5.68 -6.51
N LEU A 102 4.89 4.52 -7.10
CA LEU A 102 4.09 3.31 -6.95
C LEU A 102 3.99 2.88 -5.48
N LEU A 103 5.13 2.80 -4.78
CA LEU A 103 5.15 2.46 -3.36
C LEU A 103 4.30 3.45 -2.54
N ALA A 104 4.38 4.74 -2.86
CA ALA A 104 3.58 5.75 -2.18
C ALA A 104 2.08 5.63 -2.43
N ILE A 105 1.69 5.42 -3.68
CA ILE A 105 0.30 5.18 -4.07
C ILE A 105 -0.27 3.99 -3.32
N LEU A 106 0.47 2.88 -3.25
CA LEU A 106 0.04 1.67 -2.54
C LEU A 106 -0.10 1.92 -1.04
N VAL A 107 0.87 2.58 -0.40
CA VAL A 107 0.80 2.93 1.03
C VAL A 107 -0.43 3.79 1.33
N ILE A 108 -0.68 4.82 0.51
CA ILE A 108 -1.82 5.73 0.69
C ILE A 108 -3.13 4.97 0.51
N LEU A 109 -3.23 4.13 -0.53
CA LEU A 109 -4.43 3.34 -0.78
C LEU A 109 -4.72 2.37 0.36
N ILE A 110 -3.71 1.63 0.84
CA ILE A 110 -3.89 0.72 1.99
C ILE A 110 -4.32 1.50 3.24
N ALA A 111 -3.67 2.63 3.52
CA ALA A 111 -4.01 3.49 4.65
C ALA A 111 -5.46 3.97 4.60
N ALA A 112 -5.90 4.44 3.42
CA ALA A 112 -7.27 4.89 3.17
C ALA A 112 -8.29 3.77 3.40
N LEU A 113 -8.00 2.57 2.90
CA LEU A 113 -8.91 1.43 3.01
C LEU A 113 -8.98 0.87 4.43
N GLN A 114 -7.86 0.80 5.14
CA GLN A 114 -7.86 0.39 6.55
C GLN A 114 -8.60 1.40 7.44
N ASP A 115 -8.39 2.70 7.21
CA ASP A 115 -9.13 3.75 7.92
C ASP A 115 -10.64 3.68 7.65
N ALA A 116 -11.06 3.38 6.42
CA ALA A 116 -12.46 3.18 6.07
C ALA A 116 -13.04 1.90 6.71
N ALA A 117 -12.29 0.79 6.70
CA ALA A 117 -12.72 -0.49 7.25
C ALA A 117 -13.00 -0.42 8.77
N GLU A 118 -12.22 0.35 9.53
CA GLU A 118 -12.43 0.53 10.98
C GLU A 118 -13.74 1.26 11.33
N ARG A 119 -14.42 1.85 10.35
CA ARG A 119 -15.62 2.67 10.54
C ARG A 119 -16.91 1.96 10.12
N ILE A 120 -16.80 0.77 9.53
CA ILE A 120 -17.90 -0.05 9.00
C ILE A 120 -18.22 -1.18 9.98
#